data_AF-A0A7W1PCE7-F1
#
_entry.id   AF-A0A7W1PCE7-F1
#
_cell.length_a   1.000
_cell.length_b   1.000
_cell.length_c   1.000
_cell.angle_alpha   90.00
_cell.angle_beta   90.00
_cell.angle_gamma   90.00
#
_symmetry.space_group_name_H-M   'P 1'
#
loop_
_entity.id
_entity.type
_entity.pdbx_description
1 polymer ?
#
loop_
_entity_poly.entity_id
_entity_poly.type
_entity_poly.pdbx_seq_one_letter_code
_entity_poly.pdbx_strand_id
1 'polypeptide(L)'
;MSADGRAPVCRIIAGPNGAGKTTFALKYLPLVAPGTAFVNADLIAAGLSPLAPEQQLVAASRLFLQQIEHHVGEGQDFAFETTLSGRGYLRLVRRLREAGWRVELLYLALPNVELSRQRVAERVAHGGHAIAPADIARRFPRSLRNLLDVYAVAADHARCFLNTGPAPDIVFVQDGEKRTILNETHYDHLVKEAYR
;
A
#
# COMPACT_ATOMS: atom_id res chain seq x y z
N MET A 1 -11.12 10.77 -21.01
CA MET A 1 -10.99 9.52 -21.79
C MET A 1 -9.52 9.37 -22.15
N SER A 2 -8.86 8.32 -21.68
CA SER A 2 -7.45 8.05 -22.00
C SER A 2 -7.27 7.89 -23.52
N ALA A 3 -6.19 8.45 -24.07
CA ALA A 3 -5.94 8.56 -25.51
C ALA A 3 -5.73 7.22 -26.25
N ASP A 4 -5.82 6.08 -25.56
CA ASP A 4 -5.46 4.74 -26.06
C ASP A 4 -6.59 3.70 -25.88
N GLY A 5 -7.79 4.11 -25.45
CA GLY A 5 -8.92 3.19 -25.24
C GLY A 5 -8.73 2.16 -24.10
N ARG A 6 -7.58 2.19 -23.42
CA ARG A 6 -7.25 1.34 -22.26
C ARG A 6 -7.86 1.89 -20.97
N ALA A 7 -8.50 1.01 -20.20
CA ALA A 7 -8.97 1.33 -18.85
C ALA A 7 -7.81 1.86 -17.98
N PRO A 8 -7.96 3.04 -17.35
CA PRO A 8 -6.95 3.60 -16.47
C PRO A 8 -6.75 2.72 -15.22
N VAL A 9 -5.55 2.74 -14.66
CA VAL A 9 -5.15 1.84 -13.57
C VAL A 9 -4.85 2.60 -12.29
N CYS A 10 -5.50 2.18 -11.21
CA CYS A 10 -5.16 2.59 -9.85
C CYS A 10 -4.38 1.48 -9.16
N ARG A 11 -3.17 1.78 -8.67
CA ARG A 11 -2.32 0.83 -7.93
C ARG A 11 -2.26 1.18 -6.45
N ILE A 12 -2.63 0.23 -5.61
CA ILE A 12 -2.54 0.38 -4.16
C ILE A 12 -1.27 -0.32 -3.69
N ILE A 13 -0.28 0.44 -3.22
CA ILE A 13 0.94 -0.11 -2.65
C ILE A 13 0.74 -0.18 -1.13
N ALA A 14 0.50 -1.39 -0.62
CA ALA A 14 0.01 -1.65 0.71
C ALA A 14 0.96 -2.52 1.55
N GLY A 15 0.77 -2.54 2.87
CA GLY A 15 1.62 -3.31 3.80
C GLY A 15 1.92 -2.59 5.12
N PRO A 16 2.32 -3.30 6.18
CA PRO A 16 2.64 -2.71 7.47
C PRO A 16 3.79 -1.70 7.38
N ASN A 17 4.01 -0.95 8.46
CA ASN A 17 5.17 -0.06 8.56
C ASN A 17 6.47 -0.87 8.48
N GLY A 18 7.52 -0.31 7.87
CA GLY A 18 8.78 -1.04 7.66
C GLY A 18 8.76 -2.10 6.53
N ALA A 19 7.64 -2.29 5.83
CA ALA A 19 7.55 -3.29 4.76
C ALA A 19 8.27 -2.93 3.44
N GLY A 20 8.87 -1.73 3.33
CA GLY A 20 9.59 -1.30 2.13
C GLY A 20 8.72 -0.75 1.00
N LYS A 21 7.48 -0.34 1.28
CA LYS A 21 6.51 0.18 0.30
C LYS A 21 7.03 1.37 -0.51
N THR A 22 7.57 2.40 0.15
CA THR A 22 8.08 3.58 -0.54
C THR A 22 9.29 3.25 -1.40
N THR A 23 10.19 2.38 -0.90
CA THR A 23 11.32 1.88 -1.68
C THR A 23 10.85 1.10 -2.91
N PHE A 24 9.84 0.24 -2.75
CA PHE A 24 9.24 -0.50 -3.85
C PHE A 24 8.65 0.45 -4.90
N ALA A 25 7.85 1.43 -4.46
CA ALA A 25 7.23 2.42 -5.31
C ALA A 25 8.28 3.21 -6.11
N LEU A 26 9.28 3.78 -5.45
CA LEU A 26 10.27 4.64 -6.11
C LEU A 26 11.22 3.89 -7.05
N LYS A 27 11.57 2.64 -6.72
CA LYS A 27 12.53 1.87 -7.53
C LYS A 27 11.88 1.07 -8.66
N TYR A 28 10.72 0.45 -8.41
CA TYR A 28 10.15 -0.52 -9.34
C TYR A 28 8.94 0.00 -10.10
N LEU A 29 8.11 0.88 -9.53
CA LEU A 29 6.93 1.41 -10.22
C LEU A 29 7.30 2.08 -11.57
N PRO A 30 8.37 2.90 -11.68
CA PRO A 30 8.78 3.48 -12.95
C PRO A 30 9.21 2.45 -14.01
N LEU A 31 9.66 1.27 -13.57
CA LEU A 31 10.12 0.20 -14.46
C LEU A 31 8.95 -0.65 -14.98
N VAL A 32 7.98 -0.95 -14.12
CA VAL A 32 6.87 -1.88 -14.44
C VAL A 32 5.61 -1.17 -14.92
N ALA A 33 5.45 0.11 -14.59
CA ALA A 33 4.33 0.94 -15.02
C ALA A 33 4.76 2.40 -15.27
N PRO A 34 5.59 2.63 -16.31
CA PRO A 34 6.10 3.97 -16.63
C PRO A 34 4.97 4.99 -16.78
N GLY A 35 5.18 6.21 -16.27
CA GLY A 35 4.19 7.29 -16.34
C GLY A 35 3.09 7.24 -15.26
N THR A 36 3.06 6.20 -14.42
CA THR A 36 2.13 6.14 -13.27
C THR A 36 2.51 7.22 -12.25
N ALA A 37 1.59 8.12 -11.92
CA ALA A 37 1.78 9.09 -10.84
C ALA A 37 1.84 8.37 -9.48
N PHE A 38 2.67 8.85 -8.54
CA PHE A 38 2.75 8.26 -7.19
C PHE A 38 2.37 9.27 -6.11
N VAL A 39 1.34 8.92 -5.34
CA VAL A 39 0.77 9.75 -4.27
C VAL A 39 1.09 9.12 -2.92
N ASN A 40 1.79 9.84 -2.04
CA ASN A 40 2.20 9.34 -0.73
C ASN A 40 2.09 10.46 0.32
N ALA A 41 1.31 10.22 1.38
CA ALA A 41 1.04 11.22 2.42
C ALA A 41 2.30 11.60 3.23
N ASP A 42 3.21 10.66 3.48
CA ASP A 42 4.46 10.91 4.21
C ASP A 42 5.42 11.77 3.37
N LEU A 43 5.50 11.52 2.05
CA LEU A 43 6.29 12.34 1.13
C LEU A 43 5.71 13.74 0.98
N ILE A 44 4.38 13.87 0.92
CA ILE A 44 3.71 15.18 0.90
C ILE A 44 4.00 15.94 2.20
N ALA A 45 3.87 15.30 3.36
CA ALA A 45 4.17 15.91 4.65
C ALA A 45 5.62 16.40 4.74
N ALA A 46 6.57 15.57 4.27
CA ALA A 46 7.98 15.93 4.20
C ALA A 46 8.25 17.10 3.25
N GLY A 47 7.54 17.19 2.12
CA GLY A 47 7.63 18.32 1.21
C GLY A 47 7.05 19.62 1.78
N LEU A 48 5.97 19.54 2.56
CA LEU A 48 5.36 20.70 3.23
C LEU A 48 6.21 21.25 4.37
N SER A 49 6.88 20.38 5.13
CA SER A 49 7.76 20.78 6.22
C SER A 49 8.90 19.77 6.36
N PRO A 50 10.06 20.03 5.73
CA PRO A 50 11.20 19.11 5.78
C PRO A 50 11.74 18.88 7.20
N LEU A 51 11.61 19.87 8.09
CA LEU A 51 12.12 19.80 9.46
C LEU A 51 11.08 19.35 10.49
N ALA A 52 9.79 19.39 10.15
CA ALA A 52 8.69 18.96 11.03
C ALA A 52 7.49 18.38 10.24
N PRO A 53 7.65 17.26 9.51
CA PRO A 53 6.57 16.68 8.70
C PRO A 53 5.33 16.31 9.51
N GLU A 54 5.51 15.89 10.77
CA GLU A 54 4.45 15.46 11.68
C GLU A 54 3.45 16.57 12.01
N GLN A 55 3.87 17.84 11.90
CA GLN A 55 2.97 18.99 12.09
C GLN A 55 2.05 19.21 10.88
N GLN A 56 2.39 18.63 9.73
CA GLN A 56 1.68 18.80 8.47
C GLN A 56 0.76 17.62 8.11
N LEU A 57 0.56 16.65 9.00
CA LEU A 57 -0.21 15.43 8.71
C LEU A 57 -1.63 15.70 8.19
N VAL A 58 -2.32 16.71 8.75
CA VAL A 58 -3.69 17.07 8.33
C VAL A 58 -3.68 17.71 6.94
N ALA A 59 -2.77 18.66 6.70
CA ALA A 59 -2.63 19.31 5.40
C ALA A 59 -2.21 18.29 4.32
N ALA A 60 -1.23 17.44 4.63
CA ALA A 60 -0.76 16.37 3.76
C ALA A 60 -1.88 15.38 3.42
N SER A 61 -2.71 15.00 4.40
CA SER A 61 -3.87 14.11 4.16
C SER A 61 -4.89 14.75 3.21
N ARG A 62 -5.13 16.06 3.31
CA ARG A 62 -6.03 16.77 2.39
C ARG A 62 -5.46 16.81 0.98
N LEU A 63 -4.19 17.18 0.83
CA LEU A 63 -3.50 17.19 -0.47
C LEU A 63 -3.43 15.81 -1.11
N PHE A 64 -3.16 14.77 -0.31
CA PHE A 64 -3.16 13.38 -0.75
C PHE A 64 -4.49 12.99 -1.40
N LEU A 65 -5.62 13.32 -0.75
CA LEU A 65 -6.95 13.04 -1.30
C LEU A 65 -7.23 13.90 -2.54
N GLN A 66 -6.82 15.16 -2.56
CA GLN A 66 -6.97 16.03 -3.73
C GLN A 66 -6.18 15.50 -4.94
N GLN A 67 -4.96 15.01 -4.75
CA GLN A 67 -4.16 14.41 -5.82
C GLN A 67 -4.80 13.13 -6.36
N ILE A 68 -5.37 12.29 -5.49
CA ILE A 68 -6.17 11.14 -5.93
C ILE A 68 -7.34 11.59 -6.80
N GLU A 69 -8.17 12.53 -6.33
CA GLU A 69 -9.31 13.00 -7.11
C GLU A 69 -8.89 13.67 -8.43
N HIS A 70 -7.77 14.37 -8.45
CA HIS A 70 -7.21 14.95 -9.66
C HIS A 70 -6.85 13.87 -10.70
N HIS A 71 -6.07 12.85 -10.32
CA HIS A 71 -5.73 11.76 -11.25
C HIS A 71 -6.96 10.98 -11.71
N VAL A 72 -7.95 10.81 -10.83
CA VAL A 72 -9.24 10.20 -11.20
C VAL A 72 -9.98 11.04 -12.24
N GLY A 73 -10.02 12.38 -12.08
CA GLY A 73 -10.65 13.29 -13.03
C GLY A 73 -9.96 13.32 -14.41
N GLU A 74 -8.62 13.26 -14.41
CA GLU A 74 -7.83 13.24 -15.65
C GLU A 74 -7.82 11.87 -16.34
N GLY A 75 -8.23 10.80 -15.66
CA GLY A 75 -8.09 9.44 -16.19
C GLY A 75 -6.63 8.99 -16.28
N GLN A 76 -5.75 9.54 -15.43
CA GLN A 76 -4.32 9.25 -15.42
C GLN A 76 -4.03 8.06 -14.49
N ASP A 77 -3.23 7.10 -14.96
CA ASP A 77 -2.73 6.01 -14.11
C ASP A 77 -2.03 6.58 -12.88
N PHE A 78 -2.42 6.11 -11.70
CA PHE A 78 -1.82 6.53 -10.44
C PHE A 78 -1.66 5.37 -9.47
N ALA A 79 -0.72 5.54 -8.56
CA ALA A 79 -0.46 4.66 -7.44
C ALA A 79 -0.51 5.46 -6.15
N PHE A 80 -1.00 4.86 -5.07
CA PHE A 80 -0.90 5.45 -3.75
C PHE A 80 -0.40 4.46 -2.70
N GLU A 81 0.35 4.98 -1.75
CA GLU A 81 0.85 4.19 -0.63
C GLU A 81 -0.11 4.22 0.57
N THR A 82 -0.32 3.07 1.19
CA THR A 82 -1.07 2.99 2.45
C THR A 82 -0.57 1.87 3.36
N THR A 83 -0.79 2.01 4.66
CA THR A 83 -0.63 0.87 5.58
C THR A 83 -1.77 -0.14 5.47
N LEU A 84 -2.88 0.20 4.79
CA LEU A 84 -4.10 -0.61 4.72
C LEU A 84 -4.70 -0.97 6.08
N SER A 85 -4.32 -0.26 7.15
CA SER A 85 -4.82 -0.51 8.52
C SER A 85 -6.23 0.04 8.77
N GLY A 86 -6.74 0.87 7.86
CA GLY A 86 -8.11 1.37 7.83
C GLY A 86 -8.87 0.96 6.56
N ARG A 87 -10.19 1.08 6.61
CA ARG A 87 -11.11 0.69 5.52
C ARG A 87 -11.58 1.86 4.64
N GLY A 88 -11.03 3.05 4.85
CA GLY A 88 -11.48 4.29 4.19
C GLY A 88 -11.39 4.25 2.65
N TYR A 89 -10.41 3.53 2.09
CA TYR A 89 -10.21 3.44 0.65
C TYR A 89 -11.12 2.42 -0.05
N LEU A 90 -11.88 1.59 0.67
CA LEU A 90 -12.83 0.67 0.04
C LEU A 90 -13.87 1.39 -0.81
N ARG A 91 -14.32 2.58 -0.37
CA ARG A 91 -15.24 3.42 -1.16
C ARG A 91 -14.60 3.91 -2.45
N LEU A 92 -13.33 4.31 -2.39
CA LEU A 92 -12.57 4.71 -3.57
C LEU A 92 -12.42 3.54 -4.55
N VAL A 93 -12.03 2.36 -4.07
CA VAL A 93 -11.86 1.15 -4.89
C VAL A 93 -13.15 0.81 -5.64
N ARG A 94 -14.29 0.77 -4.96
CA ARG A 94 -15.59 0.48 -5.58
C ARG A 94 -15.95 1.52 -6.63
N ARG A 95 -15.86 2.81 -6.27
CA ARG A 95 -16.13 3.93 -7.18
C ARG A 95 -15.27 3.86 -8.44
N LEU A 96 -13.99 3.54 -8.32
CA LEU A 96 -13.08 3.42 -9.46
C LEU A 96 -13.49 2.28 -10.38
N ARG A 97 -13.78 1.10 -9.82
CA ARG A 97 -14.22 -0.06 -10.61
C ARG A 97 -15.55 0.20 -11.32
N GLU A 98 -16.52 0.82 -10.64
CA GLU A 98 -17.79 1.25 -11.24
C GLU A 98 -17.58 2.27 -12.38
N ALA A 99 -16.54 3.10 -12.28
CA ALA A 99 -16.13 4.04 -13.32
C ALA A 99 -15.25 3.42 -14.42
N GLY A 100 -15.09 2.10 -14.45
CA GLY A 100 -14.32 1.40 -15.48
C GLY A 100 -12.79 1.43 -15.31
N TRP A 101 -12.30 1.79 -14.12
CA TRP A 101 -10.87 1.66 -13.79
C TRP A 101 -10.52 0.23 -13.42
N ARG A 102 -9.27 -0.16 -13.69
CA ARG A 102 -8.67 -1.36 -13.11
C ARG A 102 -7.98 -1.01 -11.80
N VAL A 103 -8.29 -1.74 -10.74
CA VAL A 103 -7.65 -1.59 -9.43
C VAL A 103 -6.73 -2.77 -9.15
N GLU A 104 -5.44 -2.47 -8.96
CA GLU A 104 -4.40 -3.45 -8.62
C GLU A 104 -3.89 -3.20 -7.20
N LEU A 105 -3.87 -4.23 -6.35
CA LEU A 105 -3.34 -4.18 -4.99
C LEU A 105 -2.00 -4.94 -4.92
N LEU A 106 -0.93 -4.23 -4.59
CA LEU A 106 0.38 -4.79 -4.34
C LEU A 106 0.67 -4.70 -2.84
N TYR A 107 0.63 -5.83 -2.14
CA TYR A 107 0.82 -5.89 -0.70
C TYR A 107 2.19 -6.45 -0.35
N LEU A 108 3.00 -5.66 0.37
CA LEU A 108 4.29 -6.06 0.93
C LEU A 108 4.08 -6.42 2.40
N ALA A 109 4.07 -7.71 2.70
CA ALA A 109 3.95 -8.27 4.03
C ALA A 109 5.31 -8.38 4.74
N LEU A 110 5.24 -8.47 6.06
CA LEU A 110 6.32 -8.84 6.94
C LEU A 110 5.86 -10.05 7.78
N PRO A 111 6.78 -10.91 8.25
CA PRO A 111 6.41 -12.11 8.97
C PRO A 111 5.84 -11.81 10.35
N ASN A 112 6.20 -10.70 11.00
CA ASN A 112 5.69 -10.36 12.32
C ASN A 112 5.86 -8.87 12.63
N VAL A 113 5.21 -8.44 13.71
CA VAL A 113 5.26 -7.06 14.20
C VAL A 113 6.67 -6.69 14.71
N GLU A 114 7.44 -7.64 15.21
CA GLU A 114 8.81 -7.44 15.68
C GLU A 114 9.72 -6.95 14.55
N LEU A 115 9.68 -7.60 13.38
CA LEU A 115 10.45 -7.13 12.22
C LEU A 115 9.98 -5.76 11.72
N SER A 116 8.66 -5.49 11.81
CA SER A 116 8.12 -4.15 11.51
C SER A 116 8.71 -3.08 12.44
N ARG A 117 8.78 -3.36 13.74
CA ARG A 117 9.40 -2.46 14.74
C ARG A 117 10.89 -2.27 14.47
N GLN A 118 11.62 -3.35 14.22
CA GLN A 118 13.05 -3.31 13.93
C GLN A 118 13.34 -2.42 12.72
N ARG A 119 12.66 -2.66 11.59
CA ARG A 119 12.89 -1.87 10.37
C ARG A 119 12.48 -0.40 10.50
N VAL A 120 11.46 -0.10 11.29
CA VAL A 120 11.11 1.29 11.62
C VAL A 120 12.22 1.93 12.46
N ALA A 121 12.75 1.23 13.46
CA ALA A 121 13.85 1.74 14.28
C ALA A 121 15.12 2.00 13.46
N GLU A 122 15.49 1.06 12.57
CA GLU A 122 16.60 1.22 11.63
C GLU A 122 16.41 2.45 10.74
N ARG A 123 15.20 2.65 10.17
CA ARG A 123 14.89 3.83 9.37
C ARG A 123 15.05 5.13 10.17
N VAL A 124 14.60 5.16 11.43
CA VAL A 124 14.74 6.33 12.30
C VAL A 124 16.20 6.61 12.60
N ALA A 125 17.01 5.58 12.83
CA ALA A 125 18.46 5.73 13.02
C ALA A 125 19.16 6.35 11.79
N HIS A 126 18.59 6.18 10.59
CA HIS A 126 19.06 6.80 9.34
C HIS A 126 18.31 8.10 8.99
N GLY A 127 17.66 8.76 9.96
CA GLY A 127 17.03 10.07 9.78
C GLY A 127 15.62 10.05 9.18
N GLY A 128 14.98 8.89 9.07
CA GLY A 128 13.59 8.79 8.60
C GLY A 128 12.54 9.00 9.70
N HIS A 129 11.26 8.98 9.30
CA HIS A 129 10.14 9.29 10.20
C HIS A 129 9.90 8.20 11.27
N ALA A 130 9.72 8.65 12.52
CA ALA A 130 9.38 7.80 13.66
C ALA A 130 7.89 7.45 13.70
N ILE A 131 7.56 6.25 14.19
CA ILE A 131 6.18 5.80 14.38
C ILE A 131 6.07 5.22 15.78
N ALA A 132 5.05 5.63 16.53
CA ALA A 132 4.83 5.14 17.88
C ALA A 132 4.72 3.59 17.89
N PRO A 133 5.40 2.88 18.79
CA PRO A 133 5.35 1.42 18.86
C PRO A 133 3.93 0.85 19.03
N ALA A 134 3.06 1.58 19.74
CA ALA A 134 1.64 1.24 19.90
C ALA A 134 0.87 1.31 18.58
N ASP A 135 1.21 2.27 17.72
CA ASP A 135 0.63 2.37 16.38
C ASP A 135 1.07 1.24 15.47
N ILE A 136 2.35 0.85 15.51
CA ILE A 136 2.85 -0.30 14.77
C ILE A 136 2.10 -1.57 15.21
N ALA A 137 2.02 -1.82 16.52
CA ALA A 137 1.35 -2.99 17.08
C ALA A 137 -0.13 -3.05 16.71
N ARG A 138 -0.83 -1.92 16.75
CA ARG A 138 -2.25 -1.84 16.38
C ARG A 138 -2.47 -2.02 14.88
N ARG A 139 -1.62 -1.40 14.04
CA ARG A 139 -1.81 -1.35 12.59
C ARG A 139 -1.43 -2.66 11.90
N PHE A 140 -0.46 -3.40 12.44
CA PHE A 140 0.06 -4.62 11.83
C PHE A 140 -1.02 -5.69 11.56
N PRO A 141 -1.71 -6.26 12.57
CA PRO A 141 -2.73 -7.28 12.33
C PRO A 141 -3.96 -6.72 11.60
N ARG A 142 -4.28 -5.43 11.78
CA ARG A 142 -5.37 -4.77 11.03
C ARG A 142 -5.09 -4.68 9.55
N SER A 143 -3.83 -4.40 9.18
CA SER A 143 -3.39 -4.34 7.79
C SER A 143 -3.58 -5.68 7.10
N LEU A 144 -3.13 -6.77 7.74
CA LEU A 144 -3.28 -8.13 7.21
C LEU A 144 -4.75 -8.55 7.11
N ARG A 145 -5.56 -8.32 8.14
CA ARG A 145 -7.01 -8.61 8.07
C ARG A 145 -7.69 -7.83 6.96
N ASN A 146 -7.41 -6.54 6.84
CA ASN A 146 -8.01 -5.74 5.77
C ASN A 146 -7.58 -6.22 4.38
N LEU A 147 -6.33 -6.66 4.19
CA LEU A 147 -5.89 -7.32 2.97
C LEU A 147 -6.74 -8.57 2.70
N LEU A 148 -6.73 -9.51 3.64
CA LEU A 148 -7.28 -10.85 3.47
C LEU A 148 -8.80 -10.85 3.32
N ASP A 149 -9.49 -9.98 4.05
CA ASP A 149 -10.94 -10.07 4.23
C ASP A 149 -11.70 -9.16 3.25
N VAL A 150 -11.16 -7.98 2.92
CA VAL A 150 -11.95 -6.96 2.22
C VAL A 150 -11.27 -6.34 1.01
N TYR A 151 -9.96 -6.06 1.05
CA TYR A 151 -9.31 -5.35 -0.05
C TYR A 151 -8.89 -6.29 -1.20
N ALA A 152 -8.40 -7.49 -0.90
CA ALA A 152 -8.01 -8.43 -1.96
C ALA A 152 -9.22 -8.84 -2.82
N VAL A 153 -10.41 -8.96 -2.22
CA VAL A 153 -11.68 -9.25 -2.92
C VAL A 153 -12.22 -8.01 -3.66
N ALA A 154 -12.02 -6.81 -3.09
CA ALA A 154 -12.54 -5.59 -3.70
C ALA A 154 -11.76 -5.11 -4.93
N ALA A 155 -10.47 -5.44 -5.03
CA ALA A 155 -9.61 -5.13 -6.18
C ALA A 155 -9.86 -6.10 -7.35
N ASP A 156 -9.46 -5.71 -8.57
CA ASP A 156 -9.49 -6.62 -9.71
C ASP A 156 -8.36 -7.65 -9.62
N HIS A 157 -7.18 -7.18 -9.21
CA HIS A 157 -6.02 -8.03 -8.94
C HIS A 157 -5.38 -7.67 -7.62
N ALA A 158 -5.02 -8.67 -6.81
CA ALA A 158 -4.21 -8.51 -5.61
C ALA A 158 -3.03 -9.47 -5.62
N ARG A 159 -1.86 -8.98 -5.22
CA ARG A 159 -0.65 -9.79 -5.06
C ARG A 159 -0.05 -9.51 -3.69
N CYS A 160 0.19 -10.56 -2.92
CA CYS A 160 0.85 -10.46 -1.63
C CYS A 160 2.25 -11.04 -1.72
N PHE A 161 3.21 -10.27 -1.24
CA PHE A 161 4.61 -10.63 -1.20
C PHE A 161 5.11 -10.63 0.24
N LEU A 162 5.96 -11.56 0.63
CA LEU A 162 6.66 -11.55 1.91
C LEU A 162 8.04 -10.92 1.70
N ASN A 163 8.32 -9.80 2.37
CA ASN A 163 9.54 -9.03 2.15
C ASN A 163 10.58 -9.24 3.28
N THR A 164 11.09 -10.46 3.41
CA THR A 164 12.08 -10.85 4.44
C THR A 164 13.52 -10.92 3.94
N GLY A 165 13.74 -11.14 2.63
CA GLY A 165 15.05 -11.36 2.03
C GLY A 165 15.45 -10.31 0.97
N PRO A 166 16.51 -10.59 0.19
CA PRO A 166 16.98 -9.69 -0.88
C PRO A 166 15.99 -9.59 -2.05
N ALA A 167 15.15 -10.60 -2.24
CA ALA A 167 14.01 -10.58 -3.15
C ALA A 167 12.73 -10.93 -2.37
N PRO A 168 11.59 -10.30 -2.69
CA PRO A 168 10.33 -10.62 -2.06
C PRO A 168 9.75 -11.94 -2.61
N ASP A 169 9.28 -12.81 -1.73
CA ASP A 169 8.62 -14.07 -2.10
C ASP A 169 7.14 -13.84 -2.35
N ILE A 170 6.59 -14.36 -3.45
CA ILE A 170 5.15 -14.28 -3.69
C ILE A 170 4.41 -15.29 -2.81
N VAL A 171 3.45 -14.80 -2.03
CA VAL A 171 2.65 -15.63 -1.11
C VAL A 171 1.37 -16.09 -1.78
N PHE A 172 0.62 -15.15 -2.37
CA PHE A 172 -0.58 -15.46 -3.12
C PHE A 172 -0.85 -14.41 -4.19
N VAL A 173 -1.62 -14.81 -5.20
CA VAL A 173 -2.29 -13.91 -6.14
C VAL A 173 -3.80 -14.09 -5.99
N GLN A 174 -4.55 -13.03 -6.28
CA GLN A 174 -6.00 -13.08 -6.24
C GLN A 174 -6.58 -12.25 -7.37
N ASP A 175 -7.47 -12.87 -8.14
CA ASP A 175 -8.20 -12.25 -9.25
C ASP A 175 -9.70 -12.27 -8.88
N GLY A 176 -10.24 -11.10 -8.52
CA GLY A 176 -11.56 -11.00 -7.89
C GLY A 176 -11.69 -11.87 -6.63
N GLU A 177 -12.59 -12.85 -6.65
CA GLU A 177 -12.80 -13.77 -5.52
C GLU A 177 -11.86 -14.98 -5.52
N LYS A 178 -11.17 -15.25 -6.65
CA LYS A 178 -10.32 -16.43 -6.78
C LYS A 178 -8.92 -16.15 -6.25
N ARG A 179 -8.60 -16.68 -5.07
CA ARG A 179 -7.25 -16.66 -4.48
C ARG A 179 -6.48 -17.93 -4.85
N THR A 180 -5.29 -17.76 -5.39
CA THR A 180 -4.31 -18.83 -5.62
C THR A 180 -3.14 -18.64 -4.65
N ILE A 181 -3.00 -19.58 -3.72
CA ILE A 181 -1.90 -19.60 -2.75
C ILE A 181 -0.69 -20.24 -3.42
N LEU A 182 0.43 -19.51 -3.46
CA LEU A 182 1.67 -19.94 -4.12
C LEU A 182 2.72 -20.42 -3.10
N ASN A 183 2.61 -19.97 -1.84
CA ASN A 183 3.42 -20.44 -0.74
C ASN A 183 2.52 -20.62 0.50
N GLU A 184 2.12 -21.87 0.77
CA GLU A 184 1.18 -22.23 1.83
C GLU A 184 1.74 -21.92 3.23
N THR A 185 3.02 -22.23 3.48
CA THR A 185 3.70 -21.93 4.74
C THR A 185 3.67 -20.44 5.06
N HIS A 186 4.01 -19.58 4.09
CA HIS A 186 3.97 -18.14 4.29
C HIS A 186 2.53 -17.63 4.45
N TYR A 187 1.59 -18.18 3.68
CA TYR A 187 0.20 -17.79 3.75
C TYR A 187 -0.41 -18.09 5.14
N ASP A 188 -0.25 -19.32 5.62
CA ASP A 188 -0.75 -19.74 6.94
C ASP A 188 -0.15 -18.92 8.07
N HIS A 189 1.14 -18.58 7.95
CA HIS A 189 1.82 -17.72 8.89
C HIS A 189 1.21 -16.30 8.91
N LEU A 190 0.96 -15.70 7.75
CA LEU A 190 0.33 -14.38 7.66
C LEU A 190 -1.12 -14.40 8.16
N VAL A 191 -1.87 -15.48 7.93
CA VAL A 191 -3.21 -15.65 8.50
C VAL A 191 -3.15 -15.69 10.02
N LYS A 192 -2.23 -16.46 10.62
CA LYS A 192 -2.05 -16.48 12.07
C LYS A 192 -1.75 -15.10 12.63
N GLU A 193 -0.85 -14.36 12.00
CA GLU A 193 -0.48 -13.00 12.43
C GLU A 193 -1.60 -11.96 12.23
N ALA A 194 -2.51 -12.18 11.28
CA ALA A 194 -3.68 -11.32 11.07
C ALA A 194 -4.69 -11.43 12.24
N TYR A 195 -4.84 -12.64 12.79
CA TYR A 195 -5.89 -13.02 13.74
C TYR A 195 -5.38 -13.31 15.16
N ARG A 196 -4.13 -12.94 15.44
CA ARG A 196 -3.52 -13.03 16.77
C ARG A 196 -4.07 -11.99 17.74
#